data_AF-A0A4V1SKN9-F1
#
_entry.id   AF-A0A4V1SKN9-F1
#
_cell.length_a   1.000
_cell.length_b   1.000
_cell.length_c   1.000
_cell.angle_alpha   90.00
_cell.angle_beta   90.00
_cell.angle_gamma   90.00
#
_symmetry.space_group_name_H-M   'P 1'
#
loop_
_entity.id
_entity.type
_entity.pdbx_description
1 polymer ?
#
loop_
_entity_poly.entity_id
_entity_poly.type
_entity_poly.pdbx_seq_one_letter_code
_entity_poly.pdbx_strand_id
1 'polypeptide(L)'
;IIHRVPCGSGYSFPSAHATNHFAIAIFLIFVFYSKWKPVLPLGLFWAFIISFSQIYVGVHYPVDTMVGALLGTTIGLITASIYKKLQPQL
;
A
#
# COMPACT_ATOMS: atom_id res chain seq x y z
N ILE A 1 27.04 -10.38 9.54
CA ILE A 1 26.39 -11.02 8.38
C ILE A 1 24.91 -10.70 8.47
N ILE A 2 24.38 -9.84 7.60
CA ILE A 2 22.92 -9.58 7.58
C ILE A 2 22.26 -10.86 7.08
N HIS A 3 21.62 -11.60 7.99
CA HIS A 3 20.87 -12.80 7.63
C HIS A 3 19.68 -12.36 6.79
N ARG A 4 19.71 -12.61 5.49
CA ARG A 4 18.56 -12.33 4.61
C ARG A 4 17.45 -13.31 4.97
N VAL A 5 16.21 -12.82 4.97
CA VAL A 5 15.04 -13.70 5.09
C VAL A 5 15.01 -14.58 3.84
N PRO A 6 14.79 -15.90 3.98
CA PRO A 6 14.69 -16.78 2.82
C PRO A 6 13.60 -16.28 1.87
N CYS A 7 13.93 -16.21 0.58
CA CYS A 7 13.01 -15.79 -0.46
C CYS A 7 11.84 -16.78 -0.54
N GLY A 8 10.61 -16.25 -0.51
CA GLY A 8 9.43 -17.03 -0.90
C GLY A 8 9.57 -17.50 -2.35
N SER A 9 8.88 -18.58 -2.72
CA SER A 9 8.98 -19.25 -4.03
C SER A 9 8.46 -18.43 -5.23
N GLY A 10 8.24 -17.12 -5.09
CA GLY A 10 7.65 -16.24 -6.10
C GLY A 10 8.60 -15.16 -6.62
N TYR A 11 8.19 -14.47 -7.69
CA TYR A 11 8.89 -13.32 -8.24
C TYR A 11 8.81 -12.11 -7.29
N SER A 12 9.85 -11.26 -7.28
CA SER A 12 9.88 -10.04 -6.46
C SER A 12 9.06 -8.89 -7.07
N PHE A 13 8.71 -8.93 -8.35
CA PHE A 13 8.04 -7.83 -9.04
C PHE A 13 6.59 -8.14 -9.41
N PRO A 14 5.63 -7.20 -9.22
CA PRO A 14 5.72 -6.04 -8.34
C PRO A 14 5.60 -6.46 -6.86
N SER A 15 6.00 -5.60 -5.92
CA SER A 15 5.88 -5.94 -4.51
C SER A 15 4.41 -6.02 -4.08
N ALA A 16 3.94 -7.23 -3.73
CA ALA A 16 2.58 -7.44 -3.22
C ALA A 16 2.37 -6.72 -1.88
N HIS A 17 3.40 -6.65 -1.04
CA HIS A 17 3.34 -5.95 0.24
C HIS A 17 3.11 -4.45 0.03
N ALA A 18 3.86 -3.83 -0.88
CA ALA A 18 3.63 -2.43 -1.26
C ALA A 18 2.23 -2.23 -1.88
N THR A 19 1.83 -3.11 -2.81
CA THR A 19 0.53 -3.03 -3.49
C THR A 19 -0.64 -3.06 -2.50
N ASN A 20 -0.65 -4.02 -1.58
CA ASN A 20 -1.77 -4.20 -0.65
C ASN A 20 -1.88 -3.01 0.32
N HIS A 21 -0.78 -2.58 0.91
CA HIS A 21 -0.82 -1.54 1.94
C HIS A 21 -1.08 -0.16 1.35
N PHE A 22 -0.57 0.15 0.16
CA PHE A 22 -0.97 1.37 -0.54
C PHE A 22 -2.44 1.34 -0.98
N ALA A 23 -2.98 0.19 -1.42
CA ALA A 23 -4.40 0.07 -1.74
C ALA A 23 -5.30 0.34 -0.52
N ILE A 24 -4.99 -0.28 0.61
CA ILE A 24 -5.73 -0.09 1.87
C ILE A 24 -5.61 1.37 2.35
N ALA A 25 -4.40 1.92 2.38
CA ALA A 25 -4.19 3.29 2.82
C ALA A 25 -5.00 4.29 1.98
N ILE A 26 -4.92 4.19 0.65
CA ILE A 26 -5.65 5.10 -0.26
C ILE A 26 -7.16 4.91 -0.14
N PHE A 27 -7.64 3.68 -0.01
CA PHE A 27 -9.06 3.40 0.23
C PHE A 27 -9.55 4.08 1.51
N LEU A 28 -8.86 3.86 2.63
CA LEU A 28 -9.22 4.45 3.93
C LEU A 28 -9.17 5.98 3.89
N ILE A 29 -8.17 6.55 3.22
CA ILE A 29 -8.06 7.99 3.03
C ILE A 29 -9.27 8.52 2.28
N PHE A 30 -9.60 7.94 1.13
CA PHE A 30 -10.73 8.42 0.35
C PHE A 30 -12.06 8.34 1.09
N VAL A 31 -12.28 7.29 1.88
CA VAL A 31 -13.55 7.08 2.61
C VAL A 31 -13.63 7.93 3.88
N PHE A 32 -12.56 7.98 4.68
CA PHE A 32 -12.63 8.53 6.04
C PHE A 32 -12.04 9.94 6.20
N TYR A 33 -11.36 10.49 5.19
CA TYR A 33 -10.69 11.79 5.30
C TYR A 33 -11.63 12.94 5.74
N SER A 34 -12.89 12.91 5.31
CA SER A 34 -13.88 13.93 5.70
C SER A 34 -14.26 13.87 7.18
N LYS A 35 -14.17 12.70 7.82
CA LYS A 35 -14.56 12.47 9.22
C LYS A 35 -13.36 12.45 10.16
N TRP A 36 -12.21 12.02 9.67
CA TRP A 36 -10.98 11.89 10.46
C TRP A 36 -9.75 12.20 9.60
N LYS A 37 -9.40 13.49 9.54
CA LYS A 37 -8.26 14.01 8.76
C LYS A 37 -6.90 13.33 9.06
N PRO A 38 -6.59 12.87 10.29
CA PRO A 38 -5.34 12.17 10.57
C PRO A 38 -5.15 10.85 9.78
N VAL A 39 -6.20 10.30 9.15
CA VAL A 39 -6.09 9.11 8.28
C VAL A 39 -5.07 9.30 7.15
N LEU A 40 -4.93 10.53 6.64
CA LEU A 40 -4.02 10.84 5.53
C LEU A 40 -2.56 10.62 5.91
N PRO A 41 -1.98 11.37 6.88
CA PRO A 41 -0.59 11.16 7.25
C PRO A 41 -0.36 9.77 7.85
N LEU A 42 -1.28 9.24 8.65
CA LEU A 42 -1.10 7.92 9.29
C LEU A 42 -1.15 6.77 8.29
N GLY A 43 -2.09 6.79 7.34
CA GLY A 43 -2.21 5.76 6.31
C GLY A 43 -1.02 5.73 5.37
N LEU A 44 -0.55 6.91 4.93
CA LEU A 44 0.63 7.01 4.06
C LEU A 44 1.92 6.61 4.81
N PHE A 45 2.07 7.03 6.07
CA PHE A 45 3.22 6.66 6.89
C PHE A 45 3.28 5.15 7.13
N TRP A 46 2.13 4.53 7.45
CA TRP A 46 2.02 3.09 7.61
C TRP A 46 2.38 2.33 6.32
N ALA A 47 1.78 2.69 5.19
CA ALA A 47 2.08 2.06 3.91
C ALA A 47 3.56 2.23 3.52
N PHE A 48 4.13 3.40 3.79
CA PHE A 48 5.55 3.68 3.55
C PHE A 48 6.48 2.83 4.40
N ILE A 49 6.30 2.77 5.72
CA ILE A 49 7.15 1.98 6.62
C ILE A 49 7.15 0.51 6.21
N ILE A 50 5.96 -0.01 5.93
CA ILE A 50 5.82 -1.41 5.57
C ILE A 50 6.48 -1.69 4.22
N SER A 51 6.32 -0.81 3.23
CA SER A 51 6.97 -0.90 1.93
C SER A 51 8.50 -0.77 2.04
N PHE A 52 8.99 0.14 2.89
CA PHE A 52 10.40 0.33 3.16
C PHE A 52 11.04 -0.88 3.84
N SER A 53 10.30 -1.56 4.74
CA SER A 53 10.79 -2.77 5.42
C SER A 53 11.18 -3.87 4.43
N GLN A 54 10.52 -3.94 3.28
CA GLN A 54 10.82 -4.93 2.23
C GLN A 54 12.16 -4.67 1.54
N ILE A 55 12.51 -3.39 1.38
CA ILE A 55 13.82 -2.96 0.86
C ILE A 55 14.89 -3.23 1.92
N TYR A 56 14.60 -2.90 3.19
CA TYR A 56 15.52 -3.08 4.32
C TYR A 56 15.90 -4.56 4.54
N VAL A 57 14.92 -5.46 4.50
CA VAL A 57 15.15 -6.91 4.65
C VAL A 57 15.81 -7.51 3.39
N GLY A 58 15.84 -6.76 2.28
CA GLY A 58 16.52 -7.14 1.05
C GLY A 58 15.79 -8.19 0.22
N VAL A 59 14.45 -8.23 0.34
CA VAL A 59 13.57 -9.14 -0.44
C VAL A 59 13.01 -8.48 -1.70
N HIS A 60 13.01 -7.13 -1.76
CA HIS A 60 12.51 -6.37 -2.90
C HIS A 60 13.48 -5.26 -3.29
N TYR A 61 13.60 -5.01 -4.60
CA TYR A 61 14.29 -3.82 -5.10
C TYR A 61 13.41 -2.57 -4.88
N PRO A 62 14.01 -1.37 -4.76
CA PRO A 62 13.23 -0.12 -4.65
C PRO A 62 12.20 0.06 -5.77
N VAL A 63 12.52 -0.39 -6.99
CA VAL A 63 11.61 -0.34 -8.15
C VAL A 63 10.40 -1.26 -7.96
N ASP A 64 10.58 -2.47 -7.41
CA ASP A 64 9.48 -3.42 -7.13
C ASP A 64 8.45 -2.79 -6.18
N THR A 65 8.96 -2.09 -5.18
CA THR A 65 8.17 -1.38 -4.17
C THR A 65 7.48 -0.14 -4.76
N MET A 66 8.18 0.65 -5.59
CA MET A 66 7.60 1.83 -6.25
C MET A 66 6.47 1.46 -7.22
N VAL A 67 6.66 0.45 -8.05
CA VAL A 67 5.61 -0.02 -8.97
C VAL A 67 4.46 -0.65 -8.19
N GLY A 68 4.75 -1.42 -7.14
CA GLY A 68 3.73 -1.94 -6.24
C GLY A 68 2.91 -0.83 -5.59
N ALA A 69 3.54 0.25 -5.11
CA ALA A 69 2.85 1.40 -4.55
C ALA A 69 1.92 2.08 -5.57
N LEU A 70 2.38 2.31 -6.81
CA LEU A 70 1.56 2.89 -7.89
C LEU A 70 0.36 2.01 -8.24
N LEU A 71 0.58 0.69 -8.34
CA LEU A 71 -0.49 -0.28 -8.59
C LEU A 71 -1.50 -0.28 -7.43
N GLY A 72 -1.01 -0.34 -6.19
CA GLY A 72 -1.81 -0.28 -4.98
C GLY A 72 -2.67 0.97 -4.91
N THR A 73 -2.08 2.15 -5.14
CA THR A 73 -2.81 3.41 -5.19
C THR A 73 -3.91 3.39 -6.24
N THR A 74 -3.64 2.88 -7.44
CA THR A 74 -4.64 2.77 -8.51
C THR A 74 -5.82 1.89 -8.08
N ILE A 75 -5.53 0.72 -7.49
CA ILE A 75 -6.56 -0.19 -6.96
C ILE A 75 -7.36 0.47 -5.83
N GLY A 76 -6.70 1.16 -4.90
CA GLY A 76 -7.34 1.88 -3.80
C GLY A 76 -8.30 2.97 -4.29
N LEU A 77 -7.92 3.74 -5.31
CA LEU A 77 -8.77 4.76 -5.91
C LEU A 77 -10.01 4.17 -6.60
N ILE A 78 -9.83 3.09 -7.37
CA ILE A 78 -10.92 2.40 -8.05
C ILE A 78 -11.90 1.83 -7.03
N THR A 79 -11.40 1.09 -6.04
CA THR A 79 -12.23 0.46 -5.01
C THR A 79 -12.95 1.50 -4.15
N ALA A 80 -12.30 2.60 -3.77
CA ALA A 80 -12.94 3.68 -3.02
C ALA A 80 -14.04 4.38 -3.84
N SER A 81 -13.81 4.57 -5.14
CA SER A 81 -14.79 5.18 -6.05
C SER A 81 -16.02 4.28 -6.22
N ILE A 82 -15.82 2.96 -6.38
CA ILE A 82 -16.89 1.97 -6.40
C ILE A 82 -17.66 2.00 -5.07
N TYR A 83 -16.94 1.98 -3.94
CA TYR A 83 -17.54 2.00 -2.62
C TYR A 83 -18.43 3.22 -2.39
N LYS A 84 -17.94 4.43 -2.70
CA LYS A 84 -18.74 5.66 -2.59
C LYS A 84 -19.96 5.67 -3.49
N LYS A 85 -19.88 5.08 -4.68
CA LYS A 85 -21.01 4.97 -5.60
C LYS A 85 -22.08 4.00 -5.08
N LEU A 86 -21.67 2.90 -4.44
CA LEU A 86 -22.58 1.91 -3.86
C LEU A 86 -23.16 2.35 -2.50
N GLN A 87 -22.42 3.15 -1.74
CA GLN A 87 -22.78 3.62 -0.41
C GLN A 87 -22.70 5.16 -0.34
N PRO A 88 -23.62 5.89 -1.00
CA PRO A 88 -23.58 7.35 -1.05
C PRO A 88 -23.88 8.05 0.28
N GLN A 89 -24.22 7.29 1.34
CA GLN A 89 -24.70 7.82 2.62
C GLN A 89 -23.56 8.13 3.63
N LEU A 90 -22.31 8.11 3.18
CA LEU A 90 -21.10 8.21 4.01
C LEU A 90 -20.29 9.46 3.71
#